data_AF-A0A3P7UKQ2-F1
#
_entry.id   AF-A0A3P7UKQ2-F1
#
_cell.length_a   1.000
_cell.length_b   1.000
_cell.length_c   1.000
_cell.angle_alpha   90.00
_cell.angle_beta   90.00
_cell.angle_gamma   90.00
#
_symmetry.space_group_name_H-M   'P 1'
#
loop_
_entity.id
_entity.type
_entity.pdbx_description
1 polymer ?
#
loop_
_entity_poly.entity_id
_entity_poly.type
_entity_poly.pdbx_seq_one_letter_code
_entity_poly.pdbx_strand_id
1 'polypeptide(L)'
;MGWCAPELSRNILAGSIMRRDVVTMMPRERVSRVIEVLHATSHHGFPVIDEINSPSTEEKIPEYGHLKGLILKSQLIILMKKRVFYEDPDCHILVDGSELVQLSDFADEYPTSVFRCTVSIFRHDKCLAKLQLSEEDKNCWLDLTPYMHSSPYRVPLSASLPSIFHLFRGLGLRYVAVVDDENKFYFKSEFLFVICLIRNDFQLRGIITRKDLARFKGRRTFTNYTIWELFVSDFQT
;
A
#
# COMPACT_ATOMS: atom_id res chain seq x y z
N MET A 1 18.64 -3.42 -4.21
CA MET A 1 18.35 -3.86 -5.59
C MET A 1 19.56 -3.55 -6.46
N GLY A 2 19.90 -4.42 -7.41
CA GLY A 2 20.96 -4.16 -8.38
C GLY A 2 20.57 -3.08 -9.40
N TRP A 3 21.41 -2.89 -10.41
CA TRP A 3 21.12 -2.01 -11.54
C TRP A 3 20.11 -2.60 -12.52
N CYS A 4 20.15 -3.92 -12.71
CA CYS A 4 19.29 -4.68 -13.61
C CYS A 4 18.65 -5.87 -12.88
N ALA A 5 17.54 -6.38 -13.43
CA ALA A 5 16.97 -7.64 -13.00
C ALA A 5 17.95 -8.80 -13.32
N PRO A 6 17.88 -9.93 -12.60
CA PRO A 6 18.64 -11.13 -12.95
C PRO A 6 18.36 -11.56 -14.40
N GLU A 7 19.37 -12.07 -15.10
CA GLU A 7 19.21 -12.66 -16.43
C GLU A 7 18.25 -13.87 -16.34
N LEU A 8 17.58 -14.20 -17.44
CA LEU A 8 16.64 -15.33 -17.52
C LEU A 8 15.43 -15.26 -16.54
N SER A 9 15.16 -14.12 -15.92
CA SER A 9 14.05 -13.95 -14.95
C SER A 9 12.69 -13.65 -15.56
N ARG A 10 12.56 -13.68 -16.91
CA ARG A 10 11.34 -13.30 -17.62
C ARG A 10 10.13 -14.18 -17.27
N ASN A 11 10.36 -15.42 -16.85
CA ASN A 11 9.30 -16.36 -16.49
C ASN A 11 8.86 -16.25 -15.01
N ILE A 12 9.50 -15.39 -14.21
CA ILE A 12 9.07 -15.11 -12.84
C ILE A 12 8.03 -13.99 -12.93
N LEU A 13 6.80 -14.28 -12.52
CA LEU A 13 5.64 -13.39 -12.69
C LEU A 13 5.27 -12.66 -11.40
N ALA A 14 4.57 -11.52 -11.52
CA ALA A 14 4.12 -10.71 -10.39
C ALA A 14 3.36 -11.53 -9.35
N GLY A 15 2.45 -12.41 -9.80
CA GLY A 15 1.66 -13.27 -8.93
C GLY A 15 2.47 -14.23 -8.05
N SER A 16 3.70 -14.56 -8.44
CA SER A 16 4.63 -15.40 -7.66
C SER A 16 5.51 -14.58 -6.72
N ILE A 17 5.70 -13.28 -6.98
CA ILE A 17 6.60 -12.41 -6.22
C ILE A 17 5.85 -11.65 -5.11
N MET A 18 4.60 -11.29 -5.39
CA MET A 18 3.79 -10.42 -4.54
C MET A 18 3.49 -11.01 -3.17
N ARG A 19 3.29 -10.13 -2.20
CA ARG A 19 2.70 -10.48 -0.90
C ARG A 19 1.18 -10.42 -1.02
N ARG A 20 0.52 -11.52 -0.66
CA ARG A 20 -0.94 -11.68 -0.73
C ARG A 20 -1.62 -11.25 0.56
N ASP A 21 -0.95 -11.38 1.70
CA ASP A 21 -1.40 -10.96 3.03
C ASP A 21 -1.29 -9.44 3.21
N VAL A 22 -2.11 -8.71 2.46
CA VAL A 22 -2.08 -7.26 2.45
C VAL A 22 -2.96 -6.69 3.55
N VAL A 23 -2.39 -5.77 4.33
CA VAL A 23 -3.17 -4.91 5.24
C VAL A 23 -3.69 -3.72 4.45
N THR A 24 -5.01 -3.64 4.35
CA THR A 24 -5.74 -2.65 3.55
C THR A 24 -6.55 -1.72 4.46
N MET A 25 -7.06 -0.63 3.87
CA MET A 25 -7.99 0.31 4.48
C MET A 25 -9.24 0.44 3.60
N MET A 26 -10.35 0.82 4.20
CA MET A 26 -11.56 1.22 3.49
C MET A 26 -11.55 2.74 3.23
N PRO A 27 -12.23 3.27 2.19
CA PRO A 27 -12.33 4.71 1.94
C PRO A 27 -12.83 5.47 3.16
N ARG A 28 -13.76 4.88 3.90
CA ARG A 28 -14.24 5.35 5.19
C ARG A 28 -13.94 4.28 6.22
N GLU A 29 -13.11 4.60 7.20
CA GLU A 29 -12.58 3.61 8.15
C GLU A 29 -12.86 4.05 9.59
N ARG A 30 -13.11 3.09 10.48
CA ARG A 30 -13.24 3.41 11.90
C ARG A 30 -11.90 3.85 12.48
N VAL A 31 -11.92 4.88 13.31
CA VAL A 31 -10.72 5.40 13.97
C VAL A 31 -10.03 4.32 14.82
N SER A 32 -10.80 3.52 15.56
CA SER A 32 -10.31 2.32 16.27
C SER A 32 -9.49 1.39 15.38
N ARG A 33 -10.02 1.05 14.20
CA ARG A 33 -9.36 0.17 13.24
C ARG A 33 -8.05 0.77 12.71
N VAL A 34 -8.06 2.07 12.40
CA VAL A 34 -6.84 2.79 11.96
C VAL A 34 -5.77 2.72 13.04
N ILE A 35 -6.12 2.97 14.31
CA ILE A 35 -5.20 2.88 15.45
C ILE A 35 -4.62 1.48 15.59
N GLU A 36 -5.47 0.45 15.54
CA GLU A 36 -5.03 -0.96 15.59
C GLU A 36 -4.00 -1.27 14.50
N VAL A 37 -4.27 -0.88 13.24
CA VAL A 37 -3.35 -1.14 12.13
C VAL A 37 -2.03 -0.38 12.30
N LEU A 38 -2.09 0.87 12.76
CA LEU A 38 -0.92 1.70 12.99
C LEU A 38 0.00 1.16 14.10
N HIS A 39 -0.59 0.50 15.11
CA HIS A 39 0.14 -0.19 16.19
C HIS A 39 0.62 -1.59 15.80
N ALA A 40 -0.20 -2.36 15.10
CA ALA A 40 0.09 -3.76 14.75
C ALA A 40 1.12 -3.88 13.63
N THR A 41 1.29 -2.83 12.79
CA THR A 41 2.11 -2.91 11.58
C THR A 41 3.20 -1.84 11.51
N SER A 42 4.30 -2.20 10.85
CA SER A 42 5.40 -1.29 10.49
C SER A 42 5.37 -0.86 9.01
N HIS A 43 4.25 -1.10 8.34
CA HIS A 43 4.05 -0.69 6.95
C HIS A 43 3.96 0.84 6.84
N HIS A 44 4.47 1.40 5.75
CA HIS A 44 4.45 2.86 5.55
C HIS A 44 3.32 3.31 4.60
N GLY A 45 2.60 2.36 3.99
CA GLY A 45 1.47 2.65 3.14
C GLY A 45 0.53 1.46 3.05
N PHE A 46 -0.75 1.76 2.85
CA PHE A 46 -1.86 0.83 2.88
C PHE A 46 -2.74 1.08 1.65
N PRO A 47 -3.04 0.05 0.84
CA PRO A 47 -4.02 0.18 -0.23
C PRO A 47 -5.40 0.47 0.33
N VAL A 48 -6.12 1.34 -0.36
CA VAL A 48 -7.53 1.62 -0.08
C VAL A 48 -8.38 0.83 -1.07
N ILE A 49 -9.30 0.01 -0.58
CA ILE A 49 -10.16 -0.87 -1.38
C ILE A 49 -11.63 -0.71 -0.99
N ASP A 50 -12.55 -1.02 -1.90
CA ASP A 50 -14.00 -0.85 -1.65
C ASP A 50 -14.67 -2.00 -0.89
N GLU A 51 -14.06 -3.19 -0.87
CA GLU A 51 -14.64 -4.37 -0.24
C GLU A 51 -13.55 -5.35 0.24
N ILE A 52 -13.84 -6.09 1.32
CA ILE A 52 -13.04 -7.23 1.77
C ILE A 52 -13.99 -8.41 1.95
N ASN A 53 -13.80 -9.42 1.11
CA ASN A 53 -14.59 -10.64 1.15
C ASN A 53 -13.89 -11.72 1.96
N SER A 54 -14.69 -12.52 2.67
CA SER A 54 -14.16 -13.66 3.42
C SER A 54 -13.44 -14.63 2.48
N PRO A 55 -12.34 -15.25 2.92
CA PRO A 55 -11.63 -16.23 2.09
C PRO A 55 -12.59 -17.29 1.54
N SER A 56 -12.43 -17.63 0.26
CA SER A 56 -13.03 -18.83 -0.30
C SER A 56 -12.53 -20.08 0.44
N THR A 57 -13.31 -21.17 0.42
CA THR A 57 -13.14 -22.36 1.27
C THR A 57 -11.74 -23.01 1.21
N GLU A 58 -10.92 -22.68 0.22
CA GLU A 58 -9.58 -23.24 0.00
C GLU A 58 -8.44 -22.32 0.48
N GLU A 59 -8.67 -21.01 0.66
CA GLU A 59 -7.62 -20.05 1.04
C GLU A 59 -7.76 -19.54 2.48
N LYS A 60 -6.66 -19.10 3.09
CA LYS A 60 -6.66 -18.44 4.41
C LYS A 60 -6.64 -16.91 4.31
N ILE A 61 -6.47 -16.38 3.11
CA ILE A 61 -6.25 -14.96 2.84
C ILE A 61 -7.56 -14.39 2.29
N PRO A 62 -8.01 -13.21 2.78
CA PRO A 62 -9.23 -12.61 2.27
C PRO A 62 -9.11 -12.21 0.80
N GLU A 63 -10.24 -12.16 0.12
CA GLU A 63 -10.34 -11.64 -1.24
C GLU A 63 -10.55 -10.12 -1.16
N TYR A 64 -9.65 -9.36 -1.77
CA TYR A 64 -9.71 -7.90 -1.76
C TYR A 64 -10.48 -7.39 -2.98
N GLY A 65 -11.32 -6.38 -2.74
CA GLY A 65 -12.07 -5.66 -3.77
C GLY A 65 -11.19 -4.75 -4.64
N HIS A 66 -11.82 -3.77 -5.26
CA HIS A 66 -11.18 -2.88 -6.22
C HIS A 66 -10.29 -1.84 -5.54
N LEU A 67 -9.10 -1.66 -6.08
CA LEU A 67 -8.13 -0.68 -5.63
C LEU A 67 -8.60 0.75 -5.93
N LYS A 68 -8.99 1.50 -4.89
CA LYS A 68 -9.39 2.91 -5.00
C LYS A 68 -8.24 3.89 -4.77
N GLY A 69 -7.21 3.49 -4.03
CA GLY A 69 -6.06 4.35 -3.79
C GLY A 69 -4.98 3.74 -2.91
N LEU A 70 -4.04 4.58 -2.48
CA LEU A 70 -2.99 4.24 -1.52
C LEU A 70 -2.85 5.39 -0.52
N ILE A 71 -2.94 5.08 0.77
CA ILE A 71 -2.75 6.03 1.87
C ILE A 71 -1.46 5.70 2.64
N LEU A 72 -0.70 6.72 3.04
CA LEU A 72 0.53 6.54 3.80
C LEU A 72 0.29 6.55 5.31
N LYS A 73 1.13 5.82 6.06
CA LYS A 73 1.12 5.83 7.55
C LYS A 73 1.29 7.25 8.10
N SER A 74 2.15 8.05 7.49
CA SER A 74 2.36 9.46 7.82
C SER A 74 1.08 10.28 7.72
N GLN A 75 0.35 10.13 6.61
CA GLN A 75 -0.90 10.83 6.37
C GLN A 75 -1.93 10.48 7.43
N LEU A 76 -2.12 9.18 7.71
CA LEU A 76 -3.03 8.73 8.76
C LEU A 76 -2.70 9.36 10.12
N ILE A 77 -1.41 9.43 10.50
CA ILE A 77 -1.01 10.04 11.77
C ILE A 77 -1.33 11.55 11.81
N ILE A 78 -1.17 12.27 10.70
CA ILE A 78 -1.54 13.69 10.61
C ILE A 78 -3.06 13.85 10.78
N LEU A 79 -3.85 13.02 10.10
CA LEU A 79 -5.31 13.03 10.24
C LEU A 79 -5.75 12.75 11.68
N MET A 80 -5.09 11.81 12.37
CA MET A 80 -5.36 11.53 13.78
C MET A 80 -5.00 12.72 14.69
N LYS A 81 -3.85 13.37 14.45
CA LYS A 81 -3.42 14.53 15.24
C LYS A 81 -4.37 15.71 15.10
N LYS A 82 -4.91 15.91 13.90
CA LYS A 82 -5.86 16.98 13.58
C LYS A 82 -7.32 16.64 13.90
N ARG A 83 -7.57 15.42 14.43
CA ARG A 83 -8.90 14.93 14.80
C ARG A 83 -9.94 15.13 13.69
N VAL A 84 -9.58 14.83 12.44
CA VAL A 84 -10.51 14.93 11.30
C VAL A 84 -11.47 13.74 11.33
N PHE A 85 -12.33 13.72 12.32
CA PHE A 85 -13.22 12.61 12.62
C PHE A 85 -14.66 12.97 12.28
N TYR A 86 -15.43 11.95 11.95
CA TYR A 86 -16.84 12.03 11.64
C TYR A 86 -17.65 11.17 12.59
N GLU A 87 -18.82 11.65 12.98
CA GLU A 87 -19.71 10.90 13.88
C GLU A 87 -20.45 9.79 13.14
N ASP A 88 -20.78 10.01 11.86
CA ASP A 88 -21.55 9.10 11.04
C ASP A 88 -20.68 8.29 10.06
N PRO A 89 -21.10 7.06 9.70
CA PRO A 89 -20.37 6.21 8.75
C PRO A 89 -20.26 6.79 7.34
N ASP A 90 -21.15 7.72 6.98
CA ASP A 90 -21.16 8.36 5.68
C ASP A 90 -20.28 9.62 5.62
N CYS A 91 -19.68 10.00 6.74
CA CYS A 91 -18.78 11.14 6.91
C CYS A 91 -19.41 12.48 6.50
N HIS A 92 -20.63 12.76 6.96
CA HIS A 92 -21.32 14.04 6.75
C HIS A 92 -21.16 15.02 7.91
N ILE A 93 -21.02 14.53 9.13
CA ILE A 93 -21.00 15.31 10.37
C ILE A 93 -19.60 15.23 10.99
N LEU A 94 -18.86 16.35 10.92
CA LEU A 94 -17.54 16.49 11.54
C LEU A 94 -17.67 16.67 13.05
N VAL A 95 -16.77 16.02 13.79
CA VAL A 95 -16.65 16.18 15.24
C VAL A 95 -16.08 17.56 15.59
N ASP A 96 -16.57 18.14 16.69
CA ASP A 96 -16.04 19.38 17.25
C ASP A 96 -14.54 19.27 17.59
N GLY A 97 -13.78 20.30 17.24
CA GLY A 97 -12.33 20.32 17.41
C GLY A 97 -11.54 19.69 16.26
N SER A 98 -12.19 19.32 15.15
CA SER A 98 -11.50 19.00 13.90
C SER A 98 -10.74 20.22 13.37
N GLU A 99 -9.47 20.05 13.07
CA GLU A 99 -8.65 21.07 12.42
C GLU A 99 -8.63 20.91 10.90
N LEU A 100 -8.56 22.03 10.17
CA LEU A 100 -8.40 22.00 8.72
C LEU A 100 -7.03 21.40 8.36
N VAL A 101 -7.03 20.41 7.46
CA VAL A 101 -5.83 19.81 6.89
C VAL A 101 -5.38 20.61 5.68
N GLN A 102 -4.13 21.03 5.69
CA GLN A 102 -3.45 21.75 4.62
C GLN A 102 -2.29 20.93 4.07
N LEU A 103 -1.89 21.22 2.83
CA LEU A 103 -0.75 20.54 2.18
C LEU A 103 0.57 20.71 2.96
N SER A 104 0.74 21.83 3.67
CA SER A 104 1.91 22.11 4.50
C SER A 104 2.06 21.13 5.66
N ASP A 105 0.96 20.61 6.20
CA ASP A 105 1.01 19.67 7.34
C ASP A 105 1.71 18.37 6.96
N PHE A 106 1.63 17.98 5.69
CA PHE A 106 2.31 16.81 5.15
C PHE A 106 3.78 17.11 4.77
N ALA A 107 4.13 18.38 4.54
CA ALA A 107 5.48 18.80 4.18
C ALA A 107 6.40 18.99 5.41
N ASP A 108 5.83 19.38 6.56
CA ASP A 108 6.57 19.53 7.83
C ASP A 108 7.17 18.20 8.36
N GLU A 109 6.82 17.08 7.73
CA GLU A 109 7.38 15.76 8.01
C GLU A 109 8.68 15.47 7.25
N TYR A 110 9.05 16.28 6.24
CA TYR A 110 10.29 16.09 5.49
C TYR A 110 11.51 16.57 6.30
N PRO A 111 12.59 15.77 6.42
CA PRO A 111 13.71 16.04 7.31
C PRO A 111 14.65 17.17 6.84
N THR A 112 14.24 17.96 5.85
CA THR A 112 15.06 19.01 5.21
C THR A 112 15.10 20.34 5.96
N SER A 113 14.26 20.57 6.97
CA SER A 113 14.42 21.75 7.83
C SER A 113 15.52 21.50 8.87
N VAL A 114 16.77 21.77 8.48
CA VAL A 114 18.00 21.65 9.29
C VAL A 114 17.94 22.43 10.63
N PHE A 115 16.90 23.24 10.86
CA PHE A 115 16.70 24.02 12.09
C PHE A 115 15.46 23.63 12.94
N ARG A 116 14.64 22.66 12.53
CA ARG A 116 13.47 22.18 13.31
C ARG A 116 13.40 20.65 13.38
N CYS A 117 14.47 19.97 12.99
CA CYS A 117 14.54 18.52 12.92
C CYS A 117 15.64 18.00 13.85
N THR A 118 15.29 17.68 15.08
CA THR A 118 16.02 16.63 15.79
C THR A 118 15.20 15.38 16.04
N VAL A 119 13.88 15.34 15.83
CA VAL A 119 13.13 14.12 16.18
C VAL A 119 11.69 14.01 15.62
N SER A 120 11.44 13.85 14.32
CA SER A 120 10.06 13.61 13.82
C SER A 120 9.86 12.20 13.24
N ILE A 121 10.73 11.73 12.34
CA ILE A 121 10.49 10.47 11.63
C ILE A 121 10.66 9.22 12.53
N PHE A 122 11.68 9.20 13.41
CA PHE A 122 11.88 8.16 14.43
C PHE A 122 10.87 8.24 15.59
N ARG A 123 9.92 9.19 15.58
CA ARG A 123 8.97 9.43 16.67
C ARG A 123 7.52 9.09 16.34
N HIS A 124 7.19 8.66 15.13
CA HIS A 124 5.79 8.37 14.78
C HIS A 124 5.13 7.33 15.69
N ASP A 125 5.84 6.23 16.02
CA ASP A 125 5.31 5.23 16.96
C ASP A 125 5.22 5.77 18.40
N LYS A 126 6.11 6.69 18.80
CA LYS A 126 6.01 7.42 20.09
C LYS A 126 4.94 8.50 20.09
N CYS A 127 4.54 9.01 18.92
CA CYS A 127 3.48 10.01 18.78
C CYS A 127 2.11 9.36 18.85
N LEU A 128 1.94 8.15 18.29
CA LEU A 128 0.69 7.38 18.43
C LEU A 128 0.34 7.13 19.89
N ALA A 129 1.32 6.71 20.70
CA ALA A 129 1.13 6.51 22.14
C ALA A 129 0.84 7.80 22.93
N LYS A 130 1.05 8.98 22.33
CA LYS A 130 0.77 10.29 22.92
C LYS A 130 -0.56 10.89 22.48
N LEU A 131 -1.21 10.32 21.47
CA LEU A 131 -2.54 10.75 21.06
C LEU A 131 -3.52 10.32 22.17
N GLN A 132 -3.92 11.27 23.00
CA GLN A 132 -4.97 11.07 24.00
C GLN A 132 -6.32 11.06 23.28
N LEU A 133 -6.64 9.94 22.63
CA LEU A 133 -7.94 9.70 22.00
C LEU A 133 -8.87 9.06 23.03
N SER A 134 -10.08 9.61 23.17
CA SER A 134 -11.10 9.05 24.05
C SER A 134 -11.73 7.81 23.43
N GLU A 135 -12.58 7.11 24.20
CA GLU A 135 -13.33 5.98 23.65
C GLU A 135 -14.40 6.44 22.64
N GLU A 136 -14.92 7.65 22.80
CA GLU A 136 -15.82 8.28 21.81
C GLU A 136 -15.10 8.47 20.47
N ASP A 137 -13.87 9.00 20.49
CA ASP A 137 -13.06 9.19 19.28
C ASP A 137 -12.82 7.90 18.50
N LYS A 138 -12.59 6.79 19.23
CA LYS A 138 -12.35 5.46 18.63
C LYS A 138 -13.58 4.91 17.90
N ASN A 139 -14.78 5.37 18.29
CA ASN A 139 -16.05 5.02 17.65
C ASN A 139 -16.38 5.90 16.45
N CYS A 140 -15.66 7.01 16.24
CA CYS A 140 -15.80 7.86 15.09
C CYS A 140 -15.22 7.23 13.81
N TRP A 141 -15.50 7.89 12.69
CA TRP A 141 -15.11 7.53 11.34
C TRP A 141 -14.09 8.51 10.76
N LEU A 142 -13.34 8.04 9.78
CA LEU A 142 -12.34 8.80 9.07
C LEU A 142 -12.52 8.61 7.56
N ASP A 143 -12.75 9.69 6.82
CA ASP A 143 -12.75 9.66 5.35
C ASP A 143 -11.32 9.83 4.81
N LEU A 144 -10.83 8.78 4.16
CA LEU A 144 -9.51 8.72 3.52
C LEU A 144 -9.52 9.18 2.07
N THR A 145 -10.70 9.24 1.44
CA THR A 145 -10.88 9.55 0.03
C THR A 145 -10.18 10.84 -0.40
N PRO A 146 -10.28 11.97 0.33
CA PRO A 146 -9.62 13.22 -0.10
C PRO A 146 -8.10 13.23 0.14
N TYR A 147 -7.56 12.29 0.91
CA TYR A 147 -6.15 12.27 1.32
C TYR A 147 -5.33 11.16 0.64
N MET A 148 -5.99 10.13 0.11
CA MET A 148 -5.32 9.01 -0.55
C MET A 148 -4.83 9.38 -1.94
N HIS A 149 -3.74 8.74 -2.37
CA HIS A 149 -3.33 8.77 -3.76
C HIS A 149 -4.28 7.87 -4.57
N SER A 150 -5.15 8.48 -5.39
CA SER A 150 -6.19 7.79 -6.17
C SER A 150 -5.67 6.97 -7.36
N SER A 151 -4.42 7.16 -7.77
CA SER A 151 -3.83 6.49 -8.95
C SER A 151 -2.51 5.76 -8.62
N PRO A 152 -2.51 4.81 -7.68
CA PRO A 152 -1.30 4.06 -7.36
C PRO A 152 -0.81 3.23 -8.57
N TYR A 153 0.51 3.07 -8.68
CA TYR A 153 1.09 2.25 -9.75
C TYR A 153 0.66 0.79 -9.60
N ARG A 154 0.14 0.24 -10.71
CA ARG A 154 -0.40 -1.12 -10.80
C ARG A 154 0.31 -1.94 -11.87
N VAL A 155 0.39 -3.24 -11.64
CA VAL A 155 0.83 -4.23 -12.64
C VAL A 155 -0.10 -5.45 -12.63
N PRO A 156 -0.33 -6.10 -13.79
CA PRO A 156 -1.10 -7.32 -13.83
C PRO A 156 -0.33 -8.49 -13.20
N LEU A 157 -1.05 -9.55 -12.80
CA LEU A 157 -0.48 -10.80 -12.28
C LEU A 157 0.58 -11.43 -13.21
N SER A 158 0.42 -11.24 -14.52
CA SER A 158 1.30 -11.77 -15.57
C SER A 158 2.54 -10.92 -15.83
N ALA A 159 2.73 -9.80 -15.15
CA ALA A 159 3.88 -8.94 -15.38
C ALA A 159 5.20 -9.66 -14.99
N SER A 160 6.20 -9.60 -15.86
CA SER A 160 7.49 -10.27 -15.63
C SER A 160 8.37 -9.54 -14.63
N LEU A 161 9.24 -10.27 -13.90
CA LEU A 161 10.20 -9.70 -12.96
C LEU A 161 11.05 -8.58 -13.58
N PRO A 162 11.64 -8.73 -14.80
CA PRO A 162 12.34 -7.64 -15.45
C PRO A 162 11.48 -6.39 -15.62
N SER A 163 10.24 -6.52 -16.10
CA SER A 163 9.35 -5.37 -16.32
C SER A 163 9.08 -4.63 -15.01
N ILE A 164 8.77 -5.35 -13.94
CA ILE A 164 8.51 -4.78 -12.62
C ILE A 164 9.77 -4.12 -12.05
N PHE A 165 10.94 -4.75 -12.23
CA PHE A 165 12.22 -4.21 -11.79
C PHE A 165 12.53 -2.86 -12.46
N HIS A 166 12.34 -2.77 -13.78
CA HIS A 166 12.52 -1.52 -14.52
C HIS A 166 11.52 -0.46 -14.06
N LEU A 167 10.26 -0.84 -13.81
CA LEU A 167 9.25 0.08 -13.27
C LEU A 167 9.69 0.69 -11.93
N PHE A 168 10.14 -0.15 -10.99
CA PHE A 168 10.64 0.31 -9.69
C PHE A 168 11.87 1.20 -9.79
N ARG A 169 12.82 0.88 -10.68
CA ARG A 169 14.05 1.66 -10.85
C ARG A 169 13.84 2.95 -11.62
N GLY A 170 13.04 2.91 -12.69
CA GLY A 170 12.76 4.05 -13.56
C GLY A 170 11.92 5.12 -12.88
N LEU A 171 10.90 4.71 -12.12
CA LEU A 171 10.00 5.65 -11.44
C LEU A 171 10.32 5.83 -9.94
N GLY A 172 11.31 5.11 -9.42
CA GLY A 172 11.70 5.22 -8.02
C GLY A 172 10.63 4.75 -7.02
N LEU A 173 9.75 3.82 -7.42
CA LEU A 173 8.61 3.39 -6.60
C LEU A 173 9.03 2.71 -5.29
N ARG A 174 8.17 2.82 -4.27
CA ARG A 174 8.29 2.09 -3.00
C ARG A 174 7.39 0.85 -2.95
N TYR A 175 6.20 0.98 -3.55
CA TYR A 175 5.15 -0.02 -3.61
C TYR A 175 4.60 -0.06 -5.03
N VAL A 176 4.19 -1.24 -5.47
CA VAL A 176 3.39 -1.45 -6.67
C VAL A 176 2.27 -2.41 -6.30
N ALA A 177 1.03 -2.04 -6.63
CA ALA A 177 -0.11 -2.92 -6.46
C ALA A 177 -0.13 -3.95 -7.60
N VAL A 178 -0.32 -5.21 -7.24
CA VAL A 178 -0.61 -6.26 -8.22
C VAL A 178 -2.10 -6.43 -8.26
N VAL A 179 -2.66 -6.30 -9.44
CA VAL A 179 -4.09 -6.35 -9.66
C VAL A 179 -4.46 -7.44 -10.64
N ASP A 180 -5.69 -7.93 -10.53
CA ASP A 180 -6.28 -8.84 -11.50
C ASP A 180 -7.25 -8.12 -12.42
N ASP A 181 -7.29 -8.61 -13.65
CA ASP A 181 -8.20 -8.15 -14.69
C ASP A 181 -9.44 -9.04 -14.65
N GLU A 182 -10.26 -8.93 -13.59
CA GLU A 182 -11.51 -9.70 -13.47
C GLU A 182 -12.50 -9.39 -14.62
N ASN A 183 -12.28 -8.30 -15.36
CA ASN A 183 -13.14 -7.90 -16.47
C ASN A 183 -12.99 -8.72 -17.76
N LYS A 184 -12.38 -9.91 -17.74
CA LYS A 184 -12.32 -10.81 -18.93
C LYS A 184 -13.69 -11.03 -19.60
N PHE A 185 -14.79 -10.97 -18.85
CA PHE A 185 -16.14 -11.12 -19.40
C PHE A 185 -16.75 -9.85 -20.03
N TYR A 186 -16.26 -8.66 -19.67
CA TYR A 186 -16.76 -7.40 -20.21
C TYR A 186 -15.88 -6.84 -21.35
N PHE A 187 -14.66 -7.37 -21.55
CA PHE A 187 -13.71 -6.95 -22.61
C PHE A 187 -14.09 -7.41 -24.03
N LYS A 188 -15.34 -7.21 -24.45
CA LYS A 188 -15.71 -7.32 -25.88
C LYS A 188 -15.43 -6.05 -26.69
N SER A 189 -15.03 -4.95 -26.05
CA SER A 189 -14.76 -3.66 -26.70
C SER A 189 -13.55 -2.95 -26.09
N GLU A 190 -12.64 -2.45 -26.95
CA GLU A 190 -11.49 -1.64 -26.52
C GLU A 190 -11.91 -0.36 -25.76
N PHE A 191 -13.11 0.14 -26.02
CA PHE A 191 -13.66 1.31 -25.33
C PHE A 191 -13.88 1.05 -23.83
N LEU A 192 -14.25 -0.18 -23.47
CA LEU A 192 -14.50 -0.54 -22.07
C LEU A 192 -13.21 -0.71 -21.26
N PHE A 193 -12.10 -1.06 -21.92
CA PHE A 193 -10.77 -1.12 -21.29
C PHE A 193 -10.29 0.27 -20.84
N VAL A 194 -10.49 1.29 -21.69
CA VAL A 194 -10.16 2.68 -21.33
C VAL A 194 -11.04 3.15 -20.16
N ILE A 195 -12.32 2.81 -20.15
CA ILE A 195 -13.23 3.15 -19.04
C ILE A 195 -12.78 2.46 -17.74
N CYS A 196 -12.39 1.19 -17.77
CA CYS A 196 -11.89 0.46 -16.61
C CYS A 196 -10.60 1.09 -16.05
N LEU A 197 -9.68 1.51 -16.93
CA LEU A 197 -8.48 2.25 -16.54
C LEU A 197 -8.81 3.58 -15.85
N ILE A 198 -9.86 4.27 -16.31
CA ILE A 198 -10.34 5.54 -15.74
C ILE A 198 -11.07 5.32 -14.41
N ARG A 199 -11.83 4.23 -14.26
CA ARG A 199 -12.67 3.95 -13.08
C ARG A 199 -11.94 3.24 -11.94
N ASN A 200 -10.70 2.77 -12.16
CA ASN A 200 -9.93 1.99 -11.18
C ASN A 200 -10.64 0.68 -10.73
N ASP A 201 -11.35 0.02 -11.64
CA ASP A 201 -12.07 -1.22 -11.36
C ASP A 201 -11.16 -2.45 -11.47
N PHE A 202 -10.04 -2.45 -10.74
CA PHE A 202 -9.12 -3.59 -10.70
C PHE A 202 -9.02 -4.14 -9.28
N GLN A 203 -9.27 -5.44 -9.12
CA GLN A 203 -9.16 -6.11 -7.83
C GLN A 203 -7.72 -6.20 -7.38
N LEU A 204 -7.48 -5.89 -6.11
CA LEU A 204 -6.16 -6.03 -5.52
C LEU A 204 -5.87 -7.51 -5.24
N ARG A 205 -4.73 -8.01 -5.70
CA ARG A 205 -4.27 -9.38 -5.39
C ARG A 205 -3.05 -9.42 -4.49
N GLY A 206 -2.29 -8.34 -4.46
CA GLY A 206 -1.11 -8.25 -3.62
C GLY A 206 -0.35 -6.95 -3.76
N ILE A 207 0.71 -6.82 -2.97
CA ILE A 207 1.68 -5.72 -3.08
C ILE A 207 3.05 -6.30 -3.37
N ILE A 208 3.79 -5.61 -4.24
CA ILE A 208 5.22 -5.78 -4.40
C ILE A 208 5.92 -4.57 -3.81
N THR A 209 6.99 -4.82 -3.05
CA THR A 209 7.91 -3.82 -2.51
C THR A 209 9.31 -4.02 -3.07
N ARG A 210 10.19 -3.04 -2.83
CA ARG A 210 11.61 -3.18 -3.18
C ARG A 210 12.28 -4.39 -2.53
N LYS A 211 11.82 -4.80 -1.33
CA LYS A 211 12.38 -5.95 -0.63
C LYS A 211 12.06 -7.24 -1.38
N ASP A 212 10.86 -7.35 -1.94
CA ASP A 212 10.43 -8.54 -2.67
C ASP A 212 11.24 -8.74 -3.95
N LEU A 213 11.54 -7.66 -4.67
CA LEU A 213 12.41 -7.72 -5.85
C LEU A 213 13.87 -8.00 -5.50
N ALA A 214 14.33 -7.53 -4.33
CA ALA A 214 15.72 -7.72 -3.91
C ALA A 214 16.05 -9.15 -3.46
N ARG A 215 15.04 -10.01 -3.27
CA ARG A 215 15.24 -11.44 -2.93
C ARG A 215 15.87 -12.22 -4.08
N PHE A 216 15.58 -11.84 -5.32
CA PHE A 216 16.06 -12.56 -6.50
C PHE A 216 17.47 -12.11 -6.89
N LYS A 217 18.41 -13.06 -6.91
CA LYS A 217 19.79 -12.83 -7.38
C LYS A 217 20.20 -13.88 -8.39
N GLY A 218 20.91 -13.43 -9.43
CA GLY A 218 21.54 -14.32 -10.40
C GLY A 218 22.92 -14.74 -9.95
N ARG A 219 23.24 -16.03 -10.10
CA ARG A 219 24.59 -16.57 -9.92
C ARG A 219 25.02 -17.24 -11.22
N ARG A 220 26.13 -16.77 -11.77
CA ARG A 220 26.79 -17.37 -12.92
C ARG A 220 27.87 -18.33 -12.42
N THR A 221 27.76 -19.59 -12.82
CA THR A 221 28.83 -20.58 -12.72
C THR A 221 29.47 -20.77 -14.10
N PHE A 222 30.61 -21.46 -14.18
CA PHE A 222 31.33 -21.65 -15.45
C PHE A 222 30.47 -22.30 -16.54
N THR A 223 29.47 -23.12 -16.18
CA THR A 223 28.62 -23.85 -17.12
C THR A 223 27.16 -23.40 -17.11
N ASN A 224 26.64 -22.88 -15.99
CA ASN A 224 25.21 -22.62 -15.82
C ASN A 224 24.90 -21.26 -15.16
N TYR A 225 23.78 -20.64 -15.55
CA TYR A 225 23.20 -19.48 -14.87
C TYR A 225 21.98 -19.92 -14.07
N THR A 226 21.92 -19.54 -12.79
CA THR A 226 20.81 -19.89 -11.90
C THR A 226 20.31 -18.67 -11.15
N ILE A 227 19.00 -18.58 -10.96
CA ILE A 227 18.36 -17.54 -10.15
C ILE A 227 18.00 -18.15 -8.81
N TRP A 228 18.38 -17.47 -7.73
CA TRP A 228 18.09 -17.88 -6.37
C TRP A 228 17.15 -16.85 -5.74
N GLU A 229 16.15 -17.33 -5.02
CA GLU A 229 15.35 -16.50 -4.11
C GLU A 229 15.94 -16.63 -2.71
N LEU A 230 16.34 -15.50 -2.13
CA LEU A 230 16.85 -15.44 -0.76
C LEU A 230 15.68 -15.34 0.21
N PHE A 231 15.52 -16.36 1.06
CA PHE A 231 14.60 -16.30 2.19
C PHE A 231 15.32 -15.74 3.42
N VAL A 232 14.56 -15.17 4.36
CA VAL A 232 15.11 -14.60 5.60
C VAL A 232 15.85 -15.67 6.44
N SER A 233 15.52 -16.96 6.26
CA SER A 233 16.22 -18.11 6.83
C SER A 233 17.66 -18.28 6.33
N ASP A 234 18.01 -17.76 5.16
CA ASP A 234 19.29 -18.04 4.49
C ASP A 234 20.39 -17.05 4.92
N PHE A 235 20.08 -16.15 5.86
CA PHE A 235 21.05 -15.22 6.47
C PHE A 235 21.69 -15.77 7.75
N GLN A 236 21.36 -17.00 8.15
CA GLN A 236 22.01 -17.74 9.25
C GLN A 236 22.83 -18.91 8.73
N THR A 237 23.95 -18.62 8.06
CA THR A 237 25.09 -19.56 7.88
C THR A 237 26.38 -18.76 7.77
#